data_AF-A0A532C911-F1
#
_entry.id   AF-A0A532C911-F1
#
_cell.length_a   1.000
_cell.length_b   1.000
_cell.length_c   1.000
_cell.angle_alpha   90.00
_cell.angle_beta   90.00
_cell.angle_gamma   90.00
#
_symmetry.space_group_name_H-M   'P 1'
#
loop_
_entity.id
_entity.type
_entity.pdbx_description
1 polymer ?
#
loop_
_entity_poly.entity_id
_entity_poly.type
_entity_poly.pdbx_seq_one_letter_code
_entity_poly.pdbx_strand_id
1 'polypeptide(L)'
;MIKKRGRTKLPESGTLVAPSSTLLENHFEELLEAIEEIRGLTALLKALPASSEKRDDYEGRLYAALTHLDHHVKPANKEWDRVVDQMADK
;
A
#
# COMPACT_ATOMS: atom_id res chain seq x y z
N MET A 1 -18.56 29.71 -6.08
CA MET A 1 -18.65 29.60 -4.61
C MET A 1 -18.25 28.18 -4.20
N ILE A 2 -16.98 27.97 -3.86
CA ILE A 2 -16.43 26.64 -3.55
C ILE A 2 -16.76 26.33 -2.08
N LYS A 3 -17.60 25.33 -1.82
CA LYS A 3 -17.84 24.81 -0.47
C LYS A 3 -16.54 24.15 0.02
N LYS A 4 -15.79 24.83 0.87
CA LYS A 4 -14.68 24.22 1.64
C LYS A 4 -15.26 23.05 2.43
N ARG A 5 -14.80 21.83 2.11
CA ARG A 5 -15.08 20.63 2.91
C ARG A 5 -14.69 20.94 4.36
N GLY A 6 -15.62 20.73 5.28
CA GLY A 6 -15.43 21.03 6.69
C GLY A 6 -14.15 20.36 7.20
N ARG A 7 -13.24 21.17 7.75
CA ARG A 7 -12.15 20.65 8.58
C ARG A 7 -12.81 19.93 9.74
N THR A 8 -12.58 18.63 9.85
CA THR A 8 -12.92 17.85 11.04
C THR A 8 -12.23 18.54 12.22
N LYS A 9 -13.01 19.05 13.19
CA LYS A 9 -12.44 19.60 14.43
C LYS A 9 -11.86 18.43 15.21
N LEU A 10 -10.53 18.36 15.28
CA LEU A 10 -9.85 17.46 16.21
C LEU A 10 -10.05 18.00 17.63
N PRO A 11 -10.36 17.14 18.62
CA PRO A 11 -10.51 17.57 20.01
C PRO A 11 -9.17 18.14 20.54
N GLU A 12 -9.22 19.33 21.15
CA GLU A 12 -8.05 20.14 21.57
C GLU A 12 -7.34 19.64 22.86
N SER A 13 -7.65 18.44 23.35
CA SER A 13 -7.12 17.96 24.64
C SER A 13 -6.77 16.48 24.65
N GLY A 14 -6.17 16.00 23.57
CA GLY A 14 -5.45 14.73 23.53
C GLY A 14 -4.15 14.95 22.78
N THR A 15 -3.04 14.41 23.27
CA THR A 15 -1.78 14.40 22.52
C THR A 15 -2.07 13.87 21.12
N LEU A 16 -1.83 14.70 20.09
CA LEU A 16 -2.00 14.26 18.71
C LEU A 16 -0.94 13.20 18.44
N VAL A 17 -1.30 11.93 18.56
CA VAL A 17 -0.40 10.85 18.19
C VAL A 17 -0.58 10.60 16.69
N ALA A 18 0.49 10.80 15.93
CA ALA A 18 0.51 10.39 14.54
C ALA A 18 0.54 8.86 14.51
N PRO A 19 -0.46 8.19 13.92
CA PRO A 19 -0.54 6.73 13.90
C PRO A 19 0.38 6.18 12.79
N SER A 20 1.66 6.52 12.88
CA SER A 20 2.64 6.25 11.84
C SER A 20 4.04 6.06 12.41
N SER A 21 4.86 5.30 11.69
CA SER A 21 6.30 5.22 11.87
C SER A 21 6.96 5.25 10.49
N THR A 22 8.23 5.65 10.42
CA THR A 22 8.98 5.63 9.14
C THR A 22 8.98 4.24 8.50
N LEU A 23 9.04 3.18 9.32
CA LEU A 23 9.00 1.81 8.81
C LEU A 23 7.62 1.47 8.21
N LEU A 24 6.55 1.91 8.85
CA LEU A 24 5.19 1.73 8.35
C LEU A 24 4.96 2.51 7.05
N GLU A 25 5.44 3.75 6.98
CA GLU A 25 5.39 4.59 5.78
C GLU A 25 6.12 3.94 4.61
N ASN A 26 7.33 3.43 4.83
CA ASN A 26 8.09 2.71 3.81
C ASN A 26 7.32 1.48 3.31
N HIS A 27 6.70 0.70 4.21
CA HIS A 27 5.88 -0.43 3.77
C HIS A 27 4.66 0.02 2.96
N PHE A 28 4.04 1.15 3.28
CA PHE A 28 2.94 1.68 2.48
C PHE A 28 3.38 2.13 1.08
N GLU A 29 4.55 2.75 0.96
CA GLU A 29 5.12 3.12 -0.35
C GLU A 29 5.36 1.89 -1.22
N GLU A 30 5.99 0.85 -0.66
CA GLU A 30 6.24 -0.41 -1.36
C GLU A 30 4.94 -1.14 -1.77
N LEU A 31 3.91 -1.10 -0.91
CA LEU A 31 2.59 -1.66 -1.24
C LEU A 31 1.92 -0.91 -2.38
N LEU A 32 2.02 0.43 -2.40
CA LEU A 32 1.46 1.24 -3.49
C LEU A 32 2.17 0.94 -4.81
N GLU A 33 3.50 0.89 -4.82
CA GLU A 33 4.28 0.54 -6.00
C GLU A 33 3.91 -0.86 -6.52
N ALA A 34 3.84 -1.86 -5.64
CA ALA A 34 3.46 -3.22 -6.02
C ALA A 34 2.05 -3.28 -6.64
N ILE A 35 1.08 -2.56 -6.06
CA ILE A 35 -0.30 -2.51 -6.57
C ILE A 35 -0.35 -1.85 -7.96
N GLU A 36 0.41 -0.76 -8.17
CA GLU A 36 0.49 -0.09 -9.47
C GLU A 36 1.08 -1.00 -10.54
N GLU A 37 2.18 -1.71 -10.24
CA GLU A 37 2.80 -2.67 -11.16
C GLU A 37 1.84 -3.83 -11.47
N ILE A 38 1.18 -4.42 -10.47
CA ILE A 38 0.17 -5.48 -10.66
C ILE A 38 -0.94 -5.01 -11.61
N ARG A 39 -1.45 -3.78 -11.42
CA ARG A 39 -2.48 -3.22 -12.28
C ARG A 39 -1.99 -3.02 -13.71
N GLY A 40 -0.78 -2.50 -13.88
CA GLY A 40 -0.15 -2.30 -15.19
C GLY A 40 0.04 -3.61 -15.95
N LEU A 41 0.66 -4.60 -15.31
CA LEU A 41 0.90 -5.93 -15.89
C LEU A 41 -0.40 -6.64 -16.24
N THR A 42 -1.41 -6.57 -15.36
CA THR A 42 -2.73 -7.16 -15.65
C THR A 42 -3.38 -6.52 -16.87
N ALA A 43 -3.25 -5.20 -17.04
CA ALA A 43 -3.77 -4.51 -18.22
C ALA A 43 -3.05 -4.94 -19.50
N LEU A 44 -1.72 -5.05 -19.45
CA LEU A 44 -0.90 -5.54 -20.58
C LEU A 44 -1.28 -6.98 -20.96
N LEU A 45 -1.39 -7.89 -19.99
CA LEU A 45 -1.77 -9.28 -20.21
C LEU A 45 -3.17 -9.44 -20.82
N LYS A 46 -4.11 -8.58 -20.45
CA LYS A 46 -5.47 -8.56 -21.02
C LYS A 46 -5.49 -8.07 -22.47
N ALA A 47 -4.58 -7.16 -22.83
CA ALA A 47 -4.47 -6.62 -24.19
C ALA A 47 -3.72 -7.56 -25.15
N LEU A 48 -2.97 -8.53 -24.62
CA LEU A 48 -2.16 -9.45 -25.41
C LEU A 48 -2.94 -10.70 -25.87
N PRO A 49 -2.75 -11.14 -27.13
CA PRO A 49 -3.20 -12.46 -27.57
C PRO A 49 -2.62 -13.57 -26.69
N ALA A 50 -3.37 -14.64 -26.50
CA ALA A 50 -2.94 -15.81 -25.73
C ALA A 50 -1.66 -16.46 -26.29
N SER A 51 -1.42 -16.34 -27.60
CA SER A 51 -0.24 -16.88 -28.28
C SER A 51 0.97 -15.94 -28.28
N SER A 52 0.91 -14.81 -27.57
CA SER A 52 2.02 -13.85 -27.55
C SER A 52 3.18 -14.39 -26.73
N GLU A 53 4.38 -14.43 -27.31
CA GLU A 53 5.62 -14.80 -26.62
C GLU A 53 5.97 -13.86 -25.46
N LYS A 54 5.43 -12.63 -25.45
CA LYS A 54 5.62 -11.66 -24.36
C LYS A 54 4.77 -11.98 -23.13
N ARG A 55 3.81 -12.90 -23.26
CA ARG A 55 2.89 -13.23 -22.18
C ARG A 55 3.63 -13.84 -20.99
N ASP A 56 4.53 -14.79 -21.24
CA ASP A 56 5.33 -15.45 -20.20
C ASP A 56 6.17 -14.45 -19.39
N ASP A 57 6.77 -13.44 -20.04
CA ASP A 57 7.52 -12.39 -19.36
C ASP A 57 6.62 -11.56 -18.42
N TYR A 58 5.47 -11.11 -18.93
CA TYR A 58 4.53 -10.33 -18.10
C TYR A 58 3.88 -11.17 -16.99
N GLU A 59 3.63 -12.46 -17.21
CA GLU A 59 3.13 -13.37 -16.18
C GLU A 59 4.19 -13.61 -15.08
N GLY A 60 5.46 -13.79 -15.47
CA GLY A 60 6.58 -13.88 -14.53
C GLY A 60 6.77 -12.62 -13.69
N ARG A 61 6.68 -11.45 -14.34
CA ARG A 61 6.71 -10.15 -13.63
C ARG A 61 5.52 -9.96 -12.71
N LEU A 62 4.33 -10.41 -13.12
CA LEU A 62 3.13 -10.31 -12.29
C LEU A 62 3.28 -11.17 -11.04
N TYR A 63 3.82 -12.38 -11.19
CA TYR A 63 4.13 -13.26 -10.07
C TYR A 63 5.13 -12.61 -9.09
N ALA A 64 6.18 -11.98 -9.61
CA ALA A 64 7.15 -11.26 -8.80
C ALA A 64 6.50 -10.08 -8.04
N ALA A 65 5.67 -9.28 -8.71
CA ALA A 65 4.96 -8.16 -8.07
C ALA A 65 3.97 -8.60 -6.99
N LEU A 66 3.24 -9.71 -7.20
CA LEU A 66 2.38 -10.33 -6.18
C LEU A 66 3.18 -10.83 -4.97
N THR A 67 4.36 -11.40 -5.21
CA THR A 67 5.26 -11.86 -4.15
C THR A 67 5.82 -10.67 -3.36
N HIS A 68 6.21 -9.58 -4.05
CA HIS A 68 6.65 -8.34 -3.42
C HIS A 68 5.55 -7.75 -2.51
N LEU A 69 4.30 -7.73 -2.99
CA LEU A 69 3.15 -7.32 -2.20
C LEU A 69 3.02 -8.16 -0.90
N ASP A 70 3.07 -9.51 -0.98
CA ASP A 70 2.99 -10.37 0.22
C ASP A 70 4.12 -10.08 1.22
N HIS A 71 5.33 -9.79 0.73
CA HIS A 71 6.47 -9.45 1.58
C HIS A 71 6.28 -8.16 2.36
N HIS A 72 5.46 -7.21 1.89
CA HIS A 72 5.24 -5.94 2.57
C HIS A 72 3.94 -5.88 3.39
N VAL A 73 2.90 -6.64 3.03
CA VAL A 73 1.62 -6.64 3.78
C VAL A 73 1.81 -7.14 5.22
N LYS A 74 2.49 -8.28 5.40
CA LYS A 74 2.66 -8.86 6.74
C LYS A 74 3.49 -7.97 7.67
N PRO A 75 4.64 -7.42 7.25
CA PRO A 75 5.38 -6.44 8.04
C PRO A 75 4.60 -5.16 8.34
N ALA A 76 3.83 -4.62 7.38
CA ALA A 76 3.00 -3.45 7.61
C ALA A 76 1.99 -3.67 8.75
N ASN A 77 1.31 -4.83 8.76
CA ASN A 77 0.37 -5.17 9.85
C ASN A 77 1.07 -5.27 11.20
N LYS A 78 2.24 -5.92 11.26
CA LYS A 78 3.02 -6.04 12.51
C LYS A 78 3.49 -4.69 13.03
N GLU A 79 3.94 -3.81 12.13
CA GLU A 79 4.37 -2.47 12.51
C GLU A 79 3.18 -1.60 12.93
N TRP A 80 2.03 -1.77 12.26
CA TRP A 80 0.77 -1.14 12.69
C TRP A 80 0.37 -1.55 14.11
N ASP A 81 0.38 -2.85 14.42
CA ASP A 81 0.07 -3.35 15.76
C ASP A 81 1.01 -2.73 16.80
N ARG A 82 2.32 -2.68 16.50
CA ARG A 82 3.33 -2.04 17.35
C ARG A 82 3.08 -0.54 17.54
N VAL A 83 2.69 0.17 16.49
CA VAL A 83 2.34 1.60 16.58
C VAL A 83 1.12 1.80 17.48
N VAL A 84 0.10 0.95 17.36
CA VAL A 84 -1.10 0.98 18.21
C VAL A 84 -0.77 0.71 19.68
N ASP A 85 0.04 -0.31 19.96
CA ASP A 85 0.45 -0.64 21.33
C ASP A 85 1.16 0.55 22.00
N GLN A 86 2.08 1.21 21.29
CA GLN A 86 2.79 2.39 21.79
C GLN A 86 1.88 3.62 22.01
N MET A 87 0.73 3.67 21.34
CA MET A 87 -0.28 4.70 21.58
C MET A 87 -1.14 4.39 22.80
N ALA A 88 -1.43 3.11 23.07
CA ALA A 88 -2.22 2.69 24.23
C ALA A 88 -1.46 2.84 25.57
N ASP A 89 -0.12 2.74 25.52
CA ASP A 89 0.77 2.92 26.68
C ASP A 89 1.04 4.40 27.05
N LYS A 90 0.46 5.38 26.33
CA LYS A 90 0.66 6.83 26.52
C LYS A 90 -0.63 7.55 26.91
#